data_AF-A0A1H1AD14-F1
#
_entry.id   AF-A0A1H1AD14-F1
#
_cell.length_a   1.000
_cell.length_b   1.000
_cell.length_c   1.000
_cell.angle_alpha   90.00
_cell.angle_beta   90.00
_cell.angle_gamma   90.00
#
_symmetry.space_group_name_H-M   'P 1'
#
loop_
_entity.id
_entity.type
_entity.pdbx_description
1 polymer ?
#
loop_
_entity_poly.entity_id
_entity_poly.type
_entity_poly.pdbx_seq_one_letter_code
_entity_poly.pdbx_strand_id
1 'polypeptide(L)' 'MEDIVEFLLARIAEDESNLHSWWNTASVPVLDRALAECEAKRRMIDQLQRLDTSHRRPMLLIMAVPYAGHPAYRDEWRL' A
#
# COMPACT_ATOMS: atom_id res chain seq x y z
N MET A 1 4.71 -12.52 -7.85
CA MET A 1 4.55 -11.15 -8.42
C MET A 1 3.11 -10.69 -8.34
N GLU A 2 2.14 -11.55 -8.62
CA GLU A 2 0.74 -11.33 -8.21
C GLU A 2 0.62 -11.24 -6.69
N ASP A 3 1.43 -12.03 -5.97
CA ASP A 3 1.53 -11.99 -4.49
C ASP A 3 1.83 -10.62 -3.87
N ILE A 4 2.78 -9.84 -4.39
CA ILE A 4 3.13 -8.52 -3.84
C ILE A 4 2.04 -7.50 -4.18
N VAL A 5 1.38 -7.63 -5.34
CA VAL A 5 0.24 -6.79 -5.70
C VAL A 5 -0.93 -7.08 -4.76
N GLU A 6 -1.28 -8.35 -4.56
CA GLU A 6 -2.32 -8.78 -3.63
C GLU A 6 -2.01 -8.31 -2.21
N PHE A 7 -0.77 -8.50 -1.75
CA PHE A 7 -0.31 -8.02 -0.44
C PHE A 7 -0.47 -6.50 -0.29
N LEU A 8 -0.02 -5.72 -1.28
CA LEU A 8 -0.13 -4.27 -1.23
C LEU A 8 -1.59 -3.80 -1.22
N LEU A 9 -2.45 -4.40 -2.06
CA LEU A 9 -3.88 -4.07 -2.09
C LEU A 9 -4.57 -4.40 -0.76
N ALA A 10 -4.24 -5.55 -0.16
CA ALA A 10 -4.74 -5.94 1.16
C ALA A 10 -4.29 -4.96 2.25
N ARG A 11 -3.02 -4.53 2.24
CA ARG A 11 -2.50 -3.56 3.22
C ARG A 11 -3.09 -2.17 3.05
N ILE A 12 -3.32 -1.72 1.82
CA ILE A 12 -4.00 -0.44 1.57
C ILE A 12 -5.45 -0.48 2.06
N ALA A 13 -6.16 -1.61 1.85
CA ALA A 13 -7.52 -1.78 2.37
C ALA A 13 -7.55 -1.82 3.91
N GLU A 14 -6.56 -2.44 4.53
CA GLU A 14 -6.40 -2.44 5.99
C GLU A 14 -6.09 -1.03 6.52
N ASP A 15 -5.17 -0.30 5.89
CA ASP A 15 -4.84 1.09 6.25
C ASP A 15 -6.10 1.97 6.20
N GLU A 16 -6.87 1.89 5.11
CA GLU A 16 -8.15 2.62 4.97
C GLU A 16 -9.15 2.24 6.06
N SER A 17 -9.29 0.94 6.36
CA SER A 17 -10.20 0.46 7.41
C SER A 17 -9.76 0.94 8.80
N ASN A 18 -8.46 1.01 9.04
CA ASN A 18 -7.88 1.47 10.31
C ASN A 18 -8.09 2.97 10.54
N LEU A 19 -8.35 3.77 9.51
CA LEU A 19 -8.68 5.19 9.68
C LEU A 19 -9.95 5.40 10.50
N HIS A 20 -10.89 4.44 10.45
CA HIS A 20 -12.07 4.47 11.31
C HIS A 20 -11.73 4.41 12.80
N SER A 21 -10.63 3.73 13.17
CA SER A 21 -10.17 3.68 14.56
C SER A 21 -9.59 5.01 15.05
N TRP A 22 -9.24 5.92 14.14
CA TRP A 22 -8.61 7.21 14.44
C TRP A 22 -9.60 8.38 14.41
N TRP A 23 -10.89 8.12 14.16
CA TRP A 23 -11.90 9.18 13.98
C TRP A 23 -12.05 10.10 15.19
N ASN A 24 -11.77 9.59 16.38
CA ASN A 24 -11.89 10.34 17.64
C ASN A 24 -10.59 11.04 18.07
N THR A 25 -9.46 10.75 17.41
CA THR A 25 -8.12 11.20 17.82
C THR A 25 -7.39 12.00 16.74
N ALA A 26 -7.74 11.82 15.47
CA ALA A 26 -7.18 12.57 14.35
C ALA A 26 -8.11 13.71 13.92
N SER A 27 -7.53 14.79 13.38
CA SER A 27 -8.32 15.86 12.76
C SER A 27 -8.87 15.42 11.40
N VAL A 28 -10.01 15.99 10.98
CA VAL A 28 -10.63 15.69 9.67
C VAL A 28 -9.64 15.83 8.50
N PRO A 29 -8.82 16.89 8.39
CA PRO A 29 -7.84 16.98 7.30
C PRO A 29 -6.80 15.86 7.28
N VAL A 30 -6.47 15.29 8.43
CA VAL A 30 -5.54 14.14 8.51
C VAL A 30 -6.21 12.88 7.97
N LEU A 31 -7.48 12.66 8.30
CA LEU A 31 -8.26 11.53 7.79
C LEU A 31 -8.48 11.63 6.28
N ASP A 32 -8.89 12.80 5.78
CA ASP A 32 -9.11 13.04 4.35
C ASP A 32 -7.83 12.82 3.54
N ARG A 33 -6.69 13.32 4.03
CA ARG A 33 -5.39 13.09 3.40
C ARG A 33 -5.05 11.60 3.37
N ALA A 34 -5.26 10.88 4.47
CA ALA A 34 -4.94 9.46 4.54
C ALA A 34 -5.81 8.62 3.59
N LEU A 35 -7.09 8.96 3.44
CA LEU A 35 -7.98 8.36 2.44
C LEU A 35 -7.49 8.65 1.00
N ALA A 36 -7.12 9.90 0.72
CA ALA A 36 -6.56 10.27 -0.58
C ALA A 36 -5.25 9.53 -0.89
N GLU A 37 -4.40 9.31 0.11
CA GLU A 37 -3.18 8.52 -0.02
C GLU A 37 -3.47 7.03 -0.33
N CYS A 38 -4.48 6.43 0.31
CA CYS A 38 -4.90 5.06 0.02
C CYS A 38 -5.36 4.93 -1.44
N GLU A 39 -6.20 5.84 -1.90
CA GLU A 39 -6.66 5.88 -3.28
C GLU A 39 -5.51 6.12 -4.28
N ALA A 40 -4.59 7.03 -3.97
CA ALA A 40 -3.41 7.28 -4.80
C ALA A 40 -2.54 6.02 -4.96
N LYS A 41 -2.32 5.27 -3.88
CA LYS A 41 -1.56 4.00 -3.92
C LYS A 41 -2.26 2.94 -4.78
N ARG A 42 -3.61 2.82 -4.71
CA ARG A 42 -4.38 1.91 -5.59
C ARG A 42 -4.19 2.26 -7.07
N ARG A 43 -4.31 3.54 -7.41
CA ARG A 43 -4.07 4.01 -8.78
C ARG A 43 -2.65 3.74 -9.23
N MET A 44 -1.67 3.94 -8.35
CA MET A 44 -0.28 3.64 -8.68
C MET A 44 -0.08 2.15 -8.97
N ILE A 45 -0.65 1.25 -8.17
CA ILE A 45 -0.61 -0.19 -8.44
C ILE A 45 -1.26 -0.53 -9.79
N ASP A 46 -2.42 0.06 -10.11
CA ASP A 46 -3.07 -0.12 -11.42
C ASP A 46 -2.18 0.34 -12.58
N GLN A 47 -1.53 1.51 -12.47
CA GLN A 47 -0.59 1.99 -13.50
C GLN A 47 0.63 1.08 -13.62
N LEU A 48 1.21 0.66 -12.49
CA LEU A 48 2.38 -0.22 -12.48
C LEU A 48 2.08 -1.57 -13.12
N GLN A 49 0.86 -2.10 -12.98
CA GLN A 49 0.45 -3.35 -13.64
C GLN A 49 0.51 -3.28 -15.17
N ARG A 50 0.42 -2.09 -15.77
CA ARG A 50 0.57 -1.87 -17.23
C ARG A 50 2.02 -1.88 -17.70
N LEU A 51 2.99 -1.76 -16.79
CA LEU A 51 4.42 -1.85 -17.12
C LEU A 51 4.86 -3.32 -17.20
N ASP A 52 5.94 -3.57 -17.94
CA ASP A 52 6.59 -4.87 -17.90
C ASP A 52 7.20 -5.15 -16.53
N THR A 53 7.45 -6.44 -16.27
CA THR A 53 7.96 -6.94 -14.99
C THR A 53 9.24 -6.23 -14.51
N SER A 54 10.16 -5.89 -15.41
CA SER A 54 11.47 -5.34 -15.03
C SER A 54 11.36 -3.93 -14.46
N HIS A 55 10.44 -3.12 -14.98
CA HIS A 55 10.14 -1.78 -14.45
C HIS A 55 9.13 -1.81 -13.31
N ARG A 56 8.16 -2.72 -13.36
CA ARG A 56 7.10 -2.85 -12.35
C ARG A 56 7.63 -3.33 -11.01
N ARG A 57 8.43 -4.40 -11.00
CA ARG A 57 8.82 -5.10 -9.75
C ARG A 57 9.56 -4.19 -8.77
N PRO A 58 10.59 -3.40 -9.16
CA PRO A 58 11.29 -2.52 -8.24
C PRO A 58 10.35 -1.48 -7.60
N MET A 59 9.40 -0.94 -8.36
CA MET A 59 8.43 0.03 -7.85
C MET A 59 7.50 -0.60 -6.81
N LEU A 60 7.01 -1.81 -7.05
CA LEU A 60 6.18 -2.55 -6.07
C LEU A 60 6.96 -2.88 -4.80
N LEU A 61 8.25 -3.19 -4.89
CA LEU A 61 9.10 -3.43 -3.72
C LEU A 61 9.28 -2.16 -2.87
N ILE A 62 9.50 -1.00 -3.51
CA ILE A 62 9.56 0.29 -2.82
C ILE A 62 8.24 0.58 -2.10
N MET A 63 7.10 0.33 -2.75
CA MET A 63 5.79 0.50 -2.13
C MET A 63 5.55 -0.44 -0.93
N ALA A 64 6.26 -1.57 -0.86
CA ALA A 64 6.10 -2.55 0.22
C ALA A 64 6.92 -2.19 1.47
N VAL A 65 7.89 -1.27 1.38
CA VAL A 65 8.77 -0.86 2.50
C VAL A 65 8.01 -0.50 3.79
N PRO A 66 6.91 0.26 3.77
CA PRO A 66 6.18 0.60 4.99
C PRO A 66 5.63 -0.61 5.74
N TYR A 67 5.47 -1.75 5.05
CA TYR A 67 4.85 -2.96 5.59
C TYR A 67 5.88 -4.02 6.00
N ALA A 68 7.18 -3.68 6.06
CA ALA A 68 8.26 -4.64 6.40
C ALA A 68 8.13 -5.29 7.79
N GLY A 69 7.36 -4.67 8.70
CA GLY A 69 7.04 -5.23 10.02
C GLY A 69 5.80 -6.14 10.04
N HIS A 70 5.08 -6.27 8.93
CA HIS A 70 3.84 -7.04 8.88
C HIS A 70 4.11 -8.55 8.81
N PRO A 71 3.40 -9.43 9.55
CA PRO A 71 3.67 -10.88 9.58
C PRO A 71 3.58 -11.59 8.22
N ALA A 72 2.73 -11.09 7.32
CA ALA A 72 2.60 -11.59 5.96
C ALA A 72 3.61 -10.99 4.96
N TYR A 73 4.50 -10.09 5.41
CA TYR A 73 5.60 -9.58 4.59
C TYR A 73 6.62 -10.70 4.38
N ARG A 74 7.11 -10.86 3.14
CA ARG A 74 8.10 -11.90 2.82
C ARG A 74 9.50 -11.32 2.76
N ASP A 75 10.49 -12.08 3.22
CA ASP A 75 11.90 -11.64 3.23
C ASP A 75 12.43 -11.32 1.83
N GLU A 76 11.95 -12.00 0.79
CA GLU A 76 12.29 -11.72 -0.62
C GLU A 76 11.85 -10.33 -1.11
N TRP A 77 11.01 -9.62 -0.35
CA TRP A 77 10.58 -8.26 -0.69
C TRP A 77 11.43 -7.18 -0.01
N ARG A 78 12.32 -7.58 0.91
CA ARG A 78 13.19 -6.67 1.65
C ARG A 78 14.26 -6.10 0.70
N LEU A 79 14.34 -4.77 0.64
CA LEU A 79 15.38 -4.03 -0.08
C LEU A 79 16.68 -3.95 0.73
#